data_AF-A0A4Z2BMG5-F1
#
_entry.id   AF-A0A4Z2BMG5-F1
#
_cell.length_a   1.000
_cell.length_b   1.000
_cell.length_c   1.000
_cell.angle_alpha   90.00
_cell.angle_beta   90.00
_cell.angle_gamma   90.00
#
_symmetry.space_group_name_H-M   'P 1'
#
loop_
_entity.id
_entity.type
_entity.pdbx_description
1 polymer ?
#
loop_
_entity_poly.entity_id
_entity_poly.type
_entity_poly.pdbx_seq_one_letter_code
_entity_poly.pdbx_strand_id
1 'polypeptide(L)'
;MADQDAGDLLEQCVKLLETASQSSQPTEAEQLIYCNNRDFLCPELAFLLQDAVNMKWPFVPEKWQYKQIVSPNDKTNLSDLIGKHLLQLLALLKTSIAAQEASTALAVVFLVDRFLYWKDESSRLLKITKLLHRRSPHTPVAPQLIIRQARVYLNSGKLQKAEYILSSLIYNSGATGCWVYHSESDRALVQAVSVQVRGMILQKLGLWREAAELIWASLVGYYALPKPDKKGIGTSLGLLANILVSMSDEDYQVFRTNPDIDLSLLGDRSHRLLSAAQAAKMAVVYSQYTSLYVLTNAVAQGTCLLSYSFSMECPIAKRQSFLLEAQEAFTIGLLTKEEG
;
A
#
# COMPACT_ATOMS: atom_id res chain seq x y z
N MET A 1 10.90 -31.21 13.11
CA MET A 1 11.29 -29.79 13.02
C MET A 1 10.13 -29.00 13.58
N ALA A 2 10.33 -28.22 14.64
CA ALA A 2 9.27 -27.33 15.13
C ALA A 2 8.82 -26.41 14.00
N ASP A 3 7.51 -26.22 13.86
CA ASP A 3 6.90 -25.36 12.85
C ASP A 3 7.32 -23.91 13.14
N GLN A 4 8.36 -23.44 12.46
CA GLN A 4 8.86 -22.07 12.65
C GLN A 4 7.90 -21.10 12.00
N ASP A 5 7.25 -20.26 12.82
CA ASP A 5 6.44 -19.18 12.31
C ASP A 5 7.32 -17.98 11.89
N ALA A 6 6.80 -17.14 11.00
CA ALA A 6 7.44 -15.94 10.48
C ALA A 6 7.93 -15.00 11.60
N GLY A 7 7.16 -14.88 12.69
CA GLY A 7 7.53 -14.07 13.86
C GLY A 7 8.84 -14.55 14.51
N ASP A 8 9.03 -15.86 14.65
CA ASP A 8 10.24 -16.43 15.26
C ASP A 8 11.48 -16.19 14.40
N LEU A 9 11.35 -16.29 13.07
CA LEU A 9 12.45 -16.00 12.14
C LEU A 9 12.84 -14.53 12.15
N LEU A 10 11.86 -13.62 12.18
CA LEU A 10 12.11 -12.18 12.30
C LEU A 10 12.80 -11.86 13.64
N GLU A 11 12.38 -12.48 14.74
CA GLU A 11 13.00 -12.26 16.06
C GLU A 11 14.45 -12.78 16.09
N GLN A 12 14.71 -13.92 15.44
CA GLN A 12 16.07 -14.41 15.25
C GLN A 12 16.93 -13.43 14.44
N CYS A 13 16.38 -12.82 13.38
CA CYS A 13 17.08 -11.80 12.59
C CYS A 13 17.44 -10.58 13.44
N VAL A 14 16.50 -10.11 14.30
CA VAL A 14 16.75 -9.03 15.26
C VAL A 14 17.90 -9.39 16.20
N LYS A 15 17.86 -10.58 16.81
CA LYS A 15 18.91 -11.04 17.74
C LYS A 15 20.27 -11.11 17.06
N LEU A 16 20.37 -11.66 15.85
CA LEU A 16 21.61 -11.69 15.07
C LEU A 16 22.15 -10.28 14.79
N LEU A 17 21.27 -9.33 14.49
CA LEU A 17 21.62 -7.93 14.25
C LEU A 17 21.98 -7.13 15.52
N GLU A 18 21.61 -7.62 16.70
CA GLU A 18 21.98 -7.02 17.99
C GLU A 18 23.28 -7.61 18.54
N THR A 19 23.54 -8.91 18.34
CA THR A 19 24.71 -9.60 18.91
C THR A 19 25.94 -9.62 18.02
N ALA A 20 25.79 -9.63 16.69
CA ALA A 20 26.96 -9.74 15.82
C ALA A 20 27.82 -8.46 15.86
N SER A 21 29.11 -8.63 16.11
CA SER A 21 30.09 -7.54 16.05
C SER A 21 30.35 -7.16 14.59
N GLN A 22 30.38 -5.85 14.29
CA GLN A 22 30.61 -5.33 12.93
C GLN A 22 31.99 -5.68 12.36
N SER A 23 32.95 -6.09 13.21
CA SER A 23 34.34 -6.35 12.83
C SER A 23 34.65 -7.79 12.42
N SER A 24 33.75 -8.73 12.68
CA SER A 24 33.99 -10.15 12.38
C SER A 24 33.65 -10.43 10.92
N GLN A 25 34.58 -11.03 10.16
CA GLN A 25 34.29 -11.47 8.79
C GLN A 25 33.35 -12.69 8.81
N PRO A 26 32.43 -12.82 7.84
CA PRO A 26 31.58 -14.01 7.72
C PRO A 26 32.42 -15.23 7.39
N THR A 27 32.05 -16.38 7.97
CA THR A 27 32.71 -17.67 7.70
C THR A 27 32.33 -18.22 6.31
N GLU A 28 33.18 -19.09 5.75
CA GLU A 28 32.87 -19.78 4.48
C GLU A 28 31.56 -20.56 4.54
N ALA A 29 31.26 -21.15 5.71
CA ALA A 29 30.01 -21.87 5.94
C ALA A 29 28.79 -20.93 5.86
N GLU A 30 28.87 -19.72 6.43
CA GLU A 30 27.80 -18.72 6.34
C GLU A 30 27.59 -18.24 4.91
N GLN A 31 28.68 -18.02 4.16
CA GLN A 31 28.62 -17.65 2.74
C GLN A 31 27.97 -18.77 1.90
N LEU A 32 28.37 -20.03 2.11
CA LEU A 32 27.81 -21.17 1.38
C LEU A 32 26.32 -21.35 1.67
N ILE A 33 25.91 -21.22 2.94
CA ILE A 33 24.50 -21.30 3.34
C ILE A 33 23.69 -20.17 2.67
N TYR A 34 24.23 -18.95 2.64
CA TYR A 34 23.60 -17.83 1.93
C TYR A 34 23.42 -18.13 0.44
N CYS A 35 24.48 -18.54 -0.27
CA CYS A 35 24.42 -18.85 -1.70
C CYS A 35 23.38 -19.93 -2.00
N ASN A 36 23.40 -21.03 -1.24
CA ASN A 36 22.42 -22.10 -1.39
C ASN A 36 20.99 -21.57 -1.22
N ASN A 37 20.70 -20.83 -0.15
CA ASN A 37 19.35 -20.29 0.09
C ASN A 37 18.87 -19.36 -1.02
N ARG A 38 19.77 -18.54 -1.57
CA ARG A 38 19.48 -17.65 -2.69
C ARG A 38 19.18 -18.45 -3.97
N ASP A 39 19.99 -19.45 -4.26
CA ASP A 39 19.91 -20.23 -5.49
C ASP A 39 18.72 -21.23 -5.49
N PHE A 40 18.18 -21.55 -4.30
CA PHE A 40 16.93 -22.32 -4.13
C PHE A 40 15.64 -21.52 -4.39
N LEU A 41 15.72 -20.20 -4.59
CA LEU A 41 14.52 -19.40 -4.92
C LEU A 41 13.93 -19.84 -6.26
N CYS A 42 12.61 -19.82 -6.38
CA CYS A 42 11.98 -20.02 -7.68
C CYS A 42 12.34 -18.86 -8.63
N PRO A 43 12.34 -19.07 -9.95
CA PRO A 43 12.81 -18.07 -10.91
C PRO A 43 12.12 -16.71 -10.79
N GLU A 44 10.82 -16.70 -10.49
CA GLU A 44 10.05 -15.48 -10.30
C GLU A 44 10.51 -14.67 -9.07
N LEU A 45 10.77 -15.32 -7.94
CA LEU A 45 11.28 -14.66 -6.74
C LEU A 45 12.74 -14.21 -6.91
N ALA A 46 13.56 -15.02 -7.58
CA ALA A 46 14.94 -14.64 -7.89
C ALA A 46 14.99 -13.37 -8.75
N PHE A 47 14.11 -13.28 -9.76
CA PHE A 47 13.98 -12.08 -10.59
C PHE A 47 13.51 -10.86 -9.79
N LEU A 48 12.46 -11.01 -8.97
CA LEU A 48 11.96 -9.92 -8.11
C LEU A 48 13.01 -9.44 -7.11
N LEU A 49 13.78 -10.36 -6.53
CA LEU A 49 14.86 -10.04 -5.61
C LEU A 49 15.95 -9.24 -6.32
N GLN A 50 16.36 -9.66 -7.51
CA GLN A 50 17.38 -8.95 -8.28
C GLN A 50 16.89 -7.55 -8.70
N ASP A 51 15.63 -7.41 -9.11
CA ASP A 51 15.03 -6.12 -9.44
C ASP A 51 14.96 -5.19 -8.22
N ALA A 52 14.64 -5.73 -7.03
CA ALA A 52 14.63 -4.99 -5.78
C ALA A 52 16.05 -4.53 -5.38
N VAL A 53 17.07 -5.38 -5.51
CA VAL A 53 18.49 -5.02 -5.31
C VAL A 53 18.90 -3.90 -6.27
N ASN A 54 18.45 -3.99 -7.52
CA ASN A 54 18.74 -3.01 -8.57
C ASN A 54 17.90 -1.73 -8.46
N MET A 55 17.10 -1.55 -7.39
CA MET A 55 16.25 -0.37 -7.17
C MET A 55 15.30 -0.06 -8.33
N LYS A 56 14.82 -1.09 -9.03
CA LYS A 56 14.05 -0.92 -10.27
C LYS A 56 12.77 -0.10 -10.11
N TRP A 57 12.18 -0.11 -8.92
CA TRP A 57 10.95 0.58 -8.60
C TRP A 57 10.91 0.95 -7.11
N PRO A 58 10.30 2.08 -6.72
CA PRO A 58 10.20 2.49 -5.32
C PRO A 58 9.18 1.70 -4.50
N PHE A 59 8.27 0.98 -5.17
CA PHE A 59 7.26 0.10 -4.59
C PHE A 59 7.15 -1.17 -5.40
N VAL A 60 6.99 -2.32 -4.74
CA VAL A 60 6.87 -3.61 -5.45
C VAL A 60 5.59 -3.63 -6.29
N PRO A 61 5.65 -3.64 -7.62
CA PRO A 61 4.46 -3.52 -8.44
C PRO A 61 3.63 -4.81 -8.44
N GLU A 62 2.31 -4.70 -8.50
CA GLU A 62 1.47 -5.85 -8.89
C GLU A 62 1.54 -6.03 -10.42
N LYS A 63 1.37 -7.26 -10.92
CA LYS A 63 1.44 -7.56 -12.36
C LYS A 63 0.39 -6.80 -13.19
N TRP A 64 -0.79 -6.59 -12.61
CA TRP A 64 -1.90 -5.87 -13.25
C TRP A 64 -1.81 -4.35 -13.10
N GLN A 65 -1.00 -3.82 -12.17
CA GLN A 65 -1.10 -2.44 -11.65
C GLN A 65 -0.99 -1.37 -12.73
N TYR A 66 -0.08 -1.54 -13.69
CA TYR A 66 0.24 -0.53 -14.71
C TYR A 66 -0.14 -0.96 -16.14
N LYS A 67 -0.87 -2.06 -16.30
CA LYS A 67 -1.27 -2.59 -17.62
C LYS A 67 -2.66 -2.11 -18.02
N GLN A 68 -2.80 -1.65 -19.27
CA GLN A 68 -4.13 -1.33 -19.84
C GLN A 68 -4.91 -2.62 -20.16
N ILE A 69 -4.27 -3.54 -20.89
CA ILE A 69 -4.81 -4.86 -21.20
C ILE A 69 -4.22 -5.87 -20.22
N VAL A 70 -5.06 -6.44 -19.35
CA VAL A 70 -4.66 -7.38 -18.30
C VAL A 70 -4.94 -8.81 -18.78
N SER A 71 -3.88 -9.60 -18.96
CA SER A 71 -4.00 -11.03 -19.31
C SER A 71 -4.35 -11.88 -18.08
N PRO A 72 -4.80 -13.15 -18.22
CA PRO A 72 -5.05 -14.03 -17.09
C PRO A 72 -3.86 -14.16 -16.12
N ASN A 73 -2.63 -14.22 -16.64
CA ASN A 73 -1.41 -14.33 -15.83
C ASN A 73 -1.15 -13.08 -14.98
N ASP A 74 -1.68 -11.92 -15.39
CA ASP A 74 -1.51 -10.65 -14.69
C ASP A 74 -2.48 -10.49 -13.51
N LYS A 75 -3.53 -11.31 -13.45
CA LYS A 75 -4.56 -11.27 -12.40
C LYS A 75 -4.13 -11.93 -11.08
N THR A 76 -2.88 -12.42 -11.01
CA THR A 76 -2.31 -12.98 -9.80
C THR A 76 -1.74 -11.87 -8.91
N ASN A 77 -1.97 -11.95 -7.59
CA ASN A 77 -1.44 -10.96 -6.66
C ASN A 77 -0.07 -11.40 -6.15
N LEU A 78 0.84 -10.44 -6.01
CA LEU A 78 2.16 -10.74 -5.48
C LEU A 78 2.10 -11.26 -4.04
N SER A 79 1.10 -10.82 -3.26
CA SER A 79 0.88 -11.31 -1.88
C SER A 79 0.70 -12.84 -1.82
N ASP A 80 0.14 -13.47 -2.85
CA ASP A 80 -0.06 -14.93 -2.87
C ASP A 80 1.28 -15.65 -3.08
N LEU A 81 2.10 -15.14 -4.00
CA LEU A 81 3.46 -15.64 -4.24
C LEU A 81 4.34 -15.45 -2.99
N ILE A 82 4.35 -14.24 -2.41
CA ILE A 82 5.13 -13.93 -1.21
C ILE A 82 4.64 -14.75 -0.02
N GLY A 83 3.33 -14.91 0.15
CA GLY A 83 2.75 -15.71 1.22
C GLY A 83 3.16 -17.18 1.14
N LYS A 84 3.09 -17.77 -0.07
CA LYS A 84 3.50 -19.16 -0.33
C LYS A 84 4.98 -19.41 -0.01
N HIS A 85 5.84 -18.41 -0.21
CA HIS A 85 7.29 -18.52 -0.07
C HIS A 85 7.86 -17.73 1.13
N LEU A 86 7.01 -17.31 2.06
CA LEU A 86 7.40 -16.39 3.14
C LEU A 86 8.55 -16.94 3.98
N LEU A 87 8.43 -18.19 4.45
CA LEU A 87 9.46 -18.82 5.30
C LEU A 87 10.80 -18.95 4.56
N GLN A 88 10.76 -19.25 3.26
CA GLN A 88 11.97 -19.31 2.42
C GLN A 88 12.63 -17.93 2.30
N LEU A 89 11.85 -16.87 2.09
CA LEU A 89 12.36 -15.50 2.06
C LEU A 89 12.93 -15.08 3.41
N LEU A 90 12.28 -15.41 4.52
CA LEU A 90 12.79 -15.08 5.86
C LEU A 90 14.03 -15.88 6.24
N ALA A 91 14.14 -17.13 5.78
CA ALA A 91 15.38 -17.90 5.87
C ALA A 91 16.51 -17.21 5.09
N LEU A 92 16.25 -16.77 3.86
CA LEU A 92 17.21 -15.99 3.06
C LEU A 92 17.59 -14.66 3.73
N LEU A 93 16.64 -13.95 4.35
CA LEU A 93 16.93 -12.74 5.12
C LEU A 93 17.93 -13.04 6.24
N LYS A 94 17.68 -14.09 7.02
CA LYS A 94 18.53 -14.50 8.13
C LYS A 94 19.94 -14.86 7.65
N THR A 95 20.06 -15.64 6.59
CA THR A 95 21.37 -16.07 6.05
C THR A 95 22.10 -14.92 5.39
N SER A 96 21.39 -14.00 4.72
CA SER A 96 21.98 -12.75 4.18
C SER A 96 22.55 -11.87 5.30
N ILE A 97 21.85 -11.76 6.44
CA ILE A 97 22.36 -11.04 7.61
C ILE A 97 23.65 -11.67 8.14
N ALA A 98 23.70 -13.01 8.25
CA ALA A 98 24.88 -13.73 8.74
C ALA A 98 26.07 -13.58 7.78
N ALA A 99 25.82 -13.67 6.47
CA ALA A 99 26.83 -13.49 5.43
C ALA A 99 27.20 -12.00 5.15
N GLN A 100 26.60 -11.05 5.88
CA GLN A 100 26.80 -9.60 5.70
C GLN A 100 26.38 -9.05 4.33
N GLU A 101 25.44 -9.72 3.67
CA GLU A 101 24.86 -9.35 2.38
C GLU A 101 23.71 -8.36 2.57
N ALA A 102 24.05 -7.14 3.00
CA ALA A 102 23.07 -6.11 3.37
C ALA A 102 22.11 -5.74 2.22
N SER A 103 22.60 -5.71 0.98
CA SER A 103 21.80 -5.41 -0.21
C SER A 103 20.71 -6.46 -0.43
N THR A 104 21.07 -7.75 -0.34
CA THR A 104 20.09 -8.84 -0.43
C THR A 104 19.12 -8.81 0.75
N ALA A 105 19.61 -8.61 1.97
CA ALA A 105 18.78 -8.54 3.17
C ALA A 105 17.71 -7.43 3.06
N LEU A 106 18.10 -6.22 2.66
CA LEU A 106 17.17 -5.09 2.49
C LEU A 106 16.21 -5.30 1.31
N ALA A 107 16.65 -5.95 0.23
CA ALA A 107 15.77 -6.33 -0.87
C ALA A 107 14.71 -7.36 -0.43
N VAL A 108 15.07 -8.36 0.37
CA VAL A 108 14.09 -9.28 0.96
C VAL A 108 13.10 -8.53 1.84
N VAL A 109 13.58 -7.66 2.74
CA VAL A 109 12.71 -6.83 3.60
C VAL A 109 11.73 -6.00 2.77
N PHE A 110 12.20 -5.42 1.66
CA PHE A 110 11.36 -4.67 0.73
C PHE A 110 10.27 -5.54 0.08
N LEU A 111 10.59 -6.75 -0.34
CA LEU A 111 9.63 -7.68 -0.96
C LEU A 111 8.55 -8.14 0.03
N VAL A 112 8.94 -8.50 1.26
CA VAL A 112 8.01 -9.04 2.27
C VAL A 112 7.21 -7.96 3.01
N ASP A 113 7.61 -6.69 2.92
CA ASP A 113 7.00 -5.57 3.65
C ASP A 113 5.48 -5.50 3.53
N ARG A 114 4.95 -5.59 2.30
CA ARG A 114 3.51 -5.48 2.07
C ARG A 114 2.76 -6.63 2.74
N PHE A 115 3.29 -7.85 2.62
CA PHE A 115 2.66 -9.04 3.20
C PHE A 115 2.70 -8.99 4.74
N LEU A 116 3.86 -8.67 5.32
CA LEU A 116 4.04 -8.59 6.76
C LEU A 116 3.29 -7.42 7.41
N TYR A 117 2.96 -6.37 6.66
CA TYR A 117 2.04 -5.34 7.15
C TYR A 117 0.64 -5.86 7.43
N TRP A 118 0.12 -6.76 6.59
CA TRP A 118 -1.18 -7.40 6.83
C TRP A 118 -1.16 -8.40 7.99
N LYS A 119 0.02 -8.89 8.36
CA LYS A 119 0.25 -9.77 9.50
C LYS A 119 0.64 -9.04 10.79
N ASP A 120 0.58 -7.70 10.79
CA ASP A 120 0.97 -6.83 11.91
C ASP A 120 2.45 -6.99 12.37
N GLU A 121 3.33 -7.43 11.48
CA GLU A 121 4.76 -7.68 11.75
C GLU A 121 5.68 -6.53 11.30
N SER A 122 5.10 -5.42 10.84
CA SER A 122 5.87 -4.27 10.32
C SER A 122 6.81 -3.65 11.36
N SER A 123 6.43 -3.61 12.63
CA SER A 123 7.30 -3.04 13.68
C SER A 123 8.61 -3.80 13.82
N ARG A 124 8.56 -5.14 13.76
CA ARG A 124 9.74 -6.00 13.84
C ARG A 124 10.57 -5.91 12.56
N LEU A 125 9.92 -5.92 11.40
CA LEU A 125 10.58 -5.74 10.09
C LEU A 125 11.32 -4.40 9.97
N LEU A 126 10.72 -3.31 10.46
CA LEU A 126 11.33 -1.98 10.48
C LEU A 126 12.47 -1.89 11.49
N LYS A 127 12.42 -2.64 12.62
CA LYS A 127 13.55 -2.77 13.53
C LYS A 127 14.74 -3.42 12.83
N ILE A 128 14.52 -4.51 12.09
CA ILE A 128 15.54 -5.16 11.24
C ILE A 128 16.11 -4.17 10.23
N THR A 129 15.26 -3.45 9.50
CA THR A 129 15.66 -2.41 8.52
C THR A 129 16.58 -1.37 9.15
N LYS A 130 16.20 -0.86 10.33
CA LYS A 130 17.00 0.14 11.06
C LYS A 130 18.36 -0.40 11.50
N LEU A 131 18.43 -1.64 11.98
CA LEU A 131 19.68 -2.26 12.41
C LEU A 131 20.60 -2.55 11.22
N LEU A 132 20.05 -3.02 10.09
CA LEU A 132 20.79 -3.19 8.84
C LEU A 132 21.38 -1.86 8.35
N HIS A 133 20.57 -0.80 8.30
CA HIS A 133 21.02 0.52 7.86
C HIS A 133 22.13 1.09 8.77
N ARG A 134 22.10 0.83 10.09
CA ARG A 134 23.19 1.22 11.00
C ARG A 134 24.51 0.51 10.72
N ARG A 135 24.47 -0.74 10.26
CA ARG A 135 25.66 -1.53 9.92
C ARG A 135 26.19 -1.21 8.53
N SER A 136 25.30 -0.91 7.60
CA SER A 136 25.64 -0.59 6.21
C SER A 136 24.91 0.68 5.74
N PRO A 137 25.37 1.88 6.16
CA PRO A 137 24.66 3.13 5.87
C PRO A 137 24.53 3.46 4.38
N HIS A 138 25.44 2.92 3.56
CA HIS A 138 25.46 3.12 2.11
C HIS A 138 24.53 2.18 1.34
N THR A 139 23.92 1.19 2.00
CA THR A 139 22.97 0.29 1.36
C THR A 139 21.59 0.96 1.26
N PRO A 140 20.99 1.03 0.06
CA PRO A 140 19.74 1.75 -0.15
C PRO A 140 18.55 1.07 0.55
N VAL A 141 17.68 1.90 1.14
CA VAL A 141 16.42 1.47 1.74
C VAL A 141 15.26 1.99 0.88
N ALA A 142 14.37 1.10 0.48
CA ALA A 142 13.27 1.44 -0.41
C ALA A 142 12.30 2.49 0.19
N PRO A 143 11.81 3.46 -0.61
CA PRO A 143 10.80 4.43 -0.17
C PRO A 143 9.55 3.79 0.43
N GLN A 144 9.14 2.61 -0.06
CA GLN A 144 8.05 1.82 0.52
C GLN A 144 8.25 1.55 2.02
N LEU A 145 9.47 1.21 2.46
CA LEU A 145 9.77 0.95 3.88
C LEU A 145 9.76 2.23 4.72
N ILE A 146 10.17 3.36 4.13
CA ILE A 146 10.11 4.67 4.78
C ILE A 146 8.65 5.09 5.00
N ILE A 147 7.81 4.92 3.98
CA ILE A 147 6.37 5.17 4.09
C ILE A 147 5.69 4.14 5.02
N ARG A 148 6.18 2.90 5.07
CA ARG A 148 5.72 1.91 6.07
C ARG A 148 5.92 2.43 7.48
N GLN A 149 7.09 3.00 7.78
CA GLN A 149 7.35 3.60 9.10
C GLN A 149 6.36 4.74 9.41
N ALA A 150 6.02 5.57 8.42
CA ALA A 150 4.99 6.59 8.58
C ALA A 150 3.61 5.98 8.86
N ARG A 151 3.22 4.90 8.17
CA ARG A 151 1.95 4.18 8.43
C ARG A 151 1.90 3.55 9.83
N VAL A 152 3.00 2.97 10.32
CA VAL A 152 3.08 2.46 11.70
C VAL A 152 2.92 3.59 12.73
N TYR A 153 3.51 4.77 12.47
CA TYR A 153 3.32 5.95 13.32
C TYR A 153 1.89 6.50 13.27
N LEU A 154 1.28 6.57 12.08
CA LEU A 154 -0.14 6.89 11.92
C LEU A 154 -1.00 5.97 12.78
N ASN A 155 -0.84 4.65 12.64
CA ASN A 155 -1.65 3.64 13.34
C ASN A 155 -1.50 3.76 14.86
N SER A 156 -0.28 3.97 15.35
CA SER A 156 0.02 4.16 16.77
C SER A 156 -0.24 5.57 17.32
N GLY A 157 -0.83 6.48 16.53
CA GLY A 157 -1.19 7.84 16.96
C GLY A 157 -0.01 8.83 17.04
N LYS A 158 1.19 8.44 16.58
CA LYS A 158 2.39 9.30 16.54
C LYS A 158 2.37 10.20 15.30
N LEU A 159 1.31 10.99 15.14
CA LEU A 159 0.98 11.69 13.89
C LEU A 159 2.08 12.67 13.45
N GLN A 160 2.67 13.43 14.36
CA GLN A 160 3.77 14.35 14.04
C GLN A 160 5.01 13.62 13.48
N LYS A 161 5.31 12.42 13.98
CA LYS A 161 6.44 11.62 13.46
C LYS A 161 6.14 11.06 12.07
N ALA A 162 4.90 10.64 11.83
CA ALA A 162 4.47 10.25 10.49
C ALA A 162 4.58 11.44 9.52
N GLU A 163 4.06 12.59 9.93
CA GLU A 163 4.06 13.80 9.12
C GLU A 163 5.47 14.30 8.79
N TYR A 164 6.42 14.23 9.72
CA TYR A 164 7.82 14.58 9.45
C TYR A 164 8.41 13.75 8.29
N ILE A 165 8.16 12.44 8.30
CA ILE A 165 8.64 11.54 7.24
C ILE A 165 7.98 11.90 5.90
N LEU A 166 6.66 12.07 5.89
CA LEU A 166 5.90 12.35 4.67
C LEU A 166 6.23 13.73 4.09
N SER A 167 6.38 14.76 4.94
CA SER A 167 6.86 16.09 4.57
C SER A 167 8.20 16.05 3.87
N SER A 168 9.17 15.31 4.43
CA SER A 168 10.48 15.17 3.81
C SER A 168 10.36 14.57 2.40
N LEU A 169 9.60 13.48 2.24
CA LEU A 169 9.40 12.84 0.94
C LEU A 169 8.65 13.73 -0.06
N ILE A 170 7.66 14.50 0.40
CA ILE A 170 6.86 15.38 -0.46
C ILE A 170 7.70 16.55 -0.95
N TYR A 171 8.37 17.28 -0.04
CA TYR A 171 9.09 18.50 -0.38
C TYR A 171 10.46 18.25 -1.00
N ASN A 172 11.05 17.06 -0.81
CA ASN A 172 12.34 16.69 -1.38
C ASN A 172 12.22 15.77 -2.61
N SER A 173 11.13 15.86 -3.37
CA SER A 173 10.92 15.10 -4.62
C SER A 173 11.14 13.58 -4.46
N GLY A 174 10.58 13.02 -3.39
CA GLY A 174 10.69 11.61 -3.02
C GLY A 174 12.07 11.16 -2.55
N ALA A 175 13.08 12.03 -2.49
CA ALA A 175 14.45 11.62 -2.17
C ALA A 175 14.56 11.05 -0.74
N THR A 176 15.24 9.91 -0.60
CA THR A 176 15.50 9.26 0.68
C THR A 176 16.79 8.45 0.64
N GLY A 177 17.68 8.68 1.63
CA GLY A 177 18.95 7.98 1.75
C GLY A 177 19.76 7.98 0.45
N CYS A 178 20.30 6.82 0.09
CA CYS A 178 21.00 6.57 -1.17
C CYS A 178 20.15 5.84 -2.22
N TRP A 179 18.81 5.88 -2.10
CA TRP A 179 17.92 5.29 -3.11
C TRP A 179 18.01 6.05 -4.43
N VAL A 180 18.25 5.33 -5.53
CA VAL A 180 18.34 5.90 -6.88
C VAL A 180 17.07 5.58 -7.66
N TYR A 181 16.42 6.62 -8.17
CA TYR A 181 15.25 6.51 -9.03
C TYR A 181 15.68 6.37 -10.50
N HIS A 182 15.02 5.49 -11.24
CA HIS A 182 15.27 5.30 -12.67
C HIS A 182 14.46 6.27 -13.54
N SER A 183 13.45 6.93 -12.97
CA SER A 183 12.61 7.91 -13.66
C SER A 183 12.09 8.98 -12.69
N GLU A 184 11.78 10.16 -13.23
CA GLU A 184 11.09 11.21 -12.47
C GLU A 184 9.65 10.80 -12.11
N SER A 185 9.01 9.93 -12.91
CA SER A 185 7.70 9.38 -12.57
C SER A 185 7.72 8.52 -11.30
N ASP A 186 8.82 7.84 -10.98
CA ASP A 186 8.93 7.09 -9.74
C ASP A 186 8.99 8.02 -8.52
N ARG A 187 9.62 9.20 -8.65
CA ARG A 187 9.62 10.23 -7.61
C ARG A 187 8.21 10.80 -7.42
N ALA A 188 7.53 11.12 -8.52
CA ALA A 188 6.15 11.58 -8.49
C ALA A 188 5.21 10.54 -7.84
N LEU A 189 5.41 9.25 -8.10
CA LEU A 189 4.68 8.16 -7.46
C LEU A 189 4.91 8.14 -5.93
N VAL A 190 6.16 8.30 -5.47
CA VAL A 190 6.46 8.39 -4.03
C VAL A 190 5.80 9.59 -3.39
N GLN A 191 5.77 10.74 -4.07
CA GLN A 191 5.06 11.93 -3.58
C GLN A 191 3.55 11.68 -3.52
N ALA A 192 2.94 11.11 -4.56
CA ALA A 192 1.50 10.80 -4.59
C ALA A 192 1.08 9.87 -3.43
N VAL A 193 1.85 8.81 -3.18
CA VAL A 193 1.61 7.91 -2.03
C VAL A 193 1.81 8.66 -0.70
N SER A 194 2.81 9.54 -0.61
CA SER A 194 3.05 10.30 0.62
C SER A 194 1.92 11.29 0.91
N VAL A 195 1.40 11.96 -0.12
CA VAL A 195 0.24 12.85 -0.05
C VAL A 195 -1.01 12.08 0.34
N GLN A 196 -1.24 10.89 -0.23
CA GLN A 196 -2.34 9.99 0.16
C GLN A 196 -2.28 9.67 1.66
N VAL A 197 -1.11 9.27 2.19
CA VAL A 197 -0.95 8.93 3.61
C VAL A 197 -1.13 10.17 4.50
N ARG A 198 -0.69 11.36 4.05
CA ARG A 198 -0.99 12.61 4.76
C ARG A 198 -2.49 12.88 4.81
N GLY A 199 -3.22 12.63 3.72
CA GLY A 199 -4.69 12.68 3.71
C GLY A 199 -5.31 11.76 4.77
N MET A 200 -4.76 10.56 4.97
CA MET A 200 -5.18 9.65 6.05
C MET A 200 -4.89 10.20 7.45
N ILE A 201 -3.81 10.97 7.64
CA ILE A 201 -3.55 11.67 8.92
C ILE A 201 -4.67 12.67 9.19
N LEU A 202 -5.02 13.51 8.20
CA LEU A 202 -6.07 14.52 8.35
C LEU A 202 -7.45 13.87 8.57
N GLN A 203 -7.73 12.77 7.86
CA GLN A 203 -8.93 11.96 8.08
C GLN A 203 -9.01 11.47 9.53
N LYS A 204 -7.91 10.97 10.10
CA LYS A 204 -7.85 10.51 11.49
C LYS A 204 -8.05 11.64 12.51
N LEU A 205 -7.76 12.88 12.12
CA LEU A 205 -7.98 14.09 12.92
C LEU A 205 -9.40 14.67 12.76
N GLY A 206 -10.23 14.11 11.88
CA GLY A 206 -11.57 14.64 11.57
C GLY A 206 -11.55 15.91 10.72
N LEU A 207 -10.41 16.23 10.08
CA LEU A 207 -10.27 17.35 9.16
C LEU A 207 -10.70 16.91 7.76
N TRP A 208 -12.02 16.67 7.59
CA TRP A 208 -12.57 15.94 6.45
C TRP A 208 -12.32 16.65 5.11
N ARG A 209 -12.50 17.96 5.06
CA ARG A 209 -12.34 18.74 3.83
C ARG A 209 -10.89 18.71 3.35
N GLU A 210 -9.94 19.06 4.21
CA GLU A 210 -8.52 19.06 3.90
C GLU A 210 -8.01 17.64 3.61
N ALA A 211 -8.57 16.63 4.30
CA ALA A 211 -8.29 15.23 3.96
C ALA A 211 -8.75 14.90 2.54
N ALA A 212 -9.96 15.29 2.14
CA ALA A 212 -10.49 15.07 0.80
C ALA A 212 -9.64 15.78 -0.27
N GLU A 213 -9.17 17.00 -0.02
CA GLU A 213 -8.27 17.74 -0.91
C GLU A 213 -6.93 17.01 -1.11
N LEU A 214 -6.34 16.48 -0.04
CA LEU A 214 -5.10 15.69 -0.16
C LEU A 214 -5.33 14.35 -0.87
N ILE A 215 -6.43 13.67 -0.58
CA ILE A 215 -6.76 12.44 -1.31
C ILE A 215 -7.00 12.74 -2.80
N TRP A 216 -7.65 13.85 -3.14
CA TRP A 216 -7.80 14.31 -4.51
C TRP A 216 -6.45 14.63 -5.18
N ALA A 217 -5.57 15.36 -4.49
CA ALA A 217 -4.23 15.65 -4.99
C ALA A 217 -3.43 14.36 -5.26
N SER A 218 -3.60 13.33 -4.43
CA SER A 218 -3.00 12.02 -4.70
C SER A 218 -3.56 11.35 -5.96
N LEU A 219 -4.86 11.46 -6.22
CA LEU A 219 -5.48 10.94 -7.46
C LEU A 219 -4.89 11.63 -8.69
N VAL A 220 -4.78 12.95 -8.67
CA VAL A 220 -4.12 13.73 -9.74
C VAL A 220 -2.70 13.22 -9.96
N GLY A 221 -1.93 13.03 -8.88
CA GLY A 221 -0.57 12.47 -8.94
C GLY A 221 -0.51 11.08 -9.57
N TYR A 222 -1.45 10.18 -9.23
CA TYR A 222 -1.48 8.84 -9.81
C TYR A 222 -1.90 8.82 -11.28
N TYR A 223 -2.84 9.67 -11.69
CA TYR A 223 -3.26 9.79 -13.09
C TYR A 223 -2.19 10.47 -13.96
N ALA A 224 -1.34 11.32 -13.39
CA ALA A 224 -0.26 12.01 -14.10
C ALA A 224 0.93 11.11 -14.46
N LEU A 225 1.00 9.88 -13.91
CA LEU A 225 2.07 8.95 -14.24
C LEU A 225 1.98 8.47 -15.70
N PRO A 226 3.10 8.17 -16.38
CA PRO A 226 3.09 7.65 -17.76
C PRO A 226 2.20 6.41 -17.92
N LYS A 227 2.14 5.59 -16.88
CA LYS A 227 1.14 4.54 -16.71
C LYS A 227 0.45 4.79 -15.37
N PRO A 228 -0.85 5.16 -15.37
CA PRO A 228 -1.56 5.46 -14.13
C PRO A 228 -1.48 4.32 -13.12
N ASP A 229 -1.25 4.66 -11.84
CA ASP A 229 -1.22 3.67 -10.76
C ASP A 229 -2.65 3.26 -10.38
N LYS A 230 -3.16 2.20 -11.01
CA LYS A 230 -4.52 1.70 -10.75
C LYS A 230 -4.73 1.31 -9.28
N LYS A 231 -3.69 0.81 -8.61
CA LYS A 231 -3.76 0.43 -7.19
C LYS A 231 -3.86 1.66 -6.30
N GLY A 232 -3.01 2.66 -6.56
CA GLY A 232 -3.04 3.96 -5.90
C GLY A 232 -4.40 4.66 -6.09
N ILE A 233 -4.89 4.70 -7.32
CA ILE A 233 -6.20 5.27 -7.69
C ILE A 233 -7.34 4.57 -6.95
N GLY A 234 -7.42 3.23 -7.02
CA GLY A 234 -8.46 2.48 -6.31
C GLY A 234 -8.43 2.71 -4.81
N THR A 235 -7.24 2.77 -4.21
CA THR A 235 -7.07 3.06 -2.77
C THR A 235 -7.54 4.47 -2.43
N SER A 236 -7.12 5.49 -3.19
CA SER A 236 -7.53 6.87 -2.95
C SER A 236 -9.03 7.09 -3.15
N LEU A 237 -9.65 6.43 -4.13
CA LEU A 237 -11.10 6.50 -4.33
C LEU A 237 -11.88 5.89 -3.15
N GLY A 238 -11.43 4.74 -2.62
CA GLY A 238 -12.02 4.14 -1.43
C GLY A 238 -11.86 5.03 -0.18
N LEU A 239 -10.68 5.64 0.00
CA LEU A 239 -10.44 6.62 1.07
C LEU A 239 -11.34 7.86 0.92
N LEU A 240 -11.47 8.38 -0.31
CA LEU A 240 -12.32 9.53 -0.60
C LEU A 240 -13.79 9.21 -0.29
N ALA A 241 -14.27 8.03 -0.67
CA ALA A 241 -15.63 7.58 -0.34
C ALA A 241 -15.87 7.62 1.18
N ASN A 242 -14.94 7.07 1.97
CA ASN A 242 -15.04 7.10 3.43
C ASN A 242 -15.02 8.54 4.00
N ILE A 243 -14.20 9.42 3.44
CA ILE A 243 -14.15 10.82 3.85
C ILE A 243 -15.48 11.52 3.54
N LEU A 244 -16.05 11.34 2.34
CA LEU A 244 -17.32 11.92 1.92
C LEU A 244 -18.51 11.46 2.78
N VAL A 245 -18.48 10.22 3.28
CA VAL A 245 -19.46 9.70 4.23
C VAL A 245 -19.37 10.38 5.60
N SER A 246 -18.16 10.71 6.05
CA SER A 246 -17.93 11.37 7.35
C SER A 246 -18.08 12.89 7.31
N MET A 247 -17.91 13.50 6.14
CA MET A 247 -18.00 14.94 5.90
C MET A 247 -19.44 15.44 6.08
N SER A 248 -19.61 16.67 6.56
CA SER A 248 -20.92 17.34 6.59
C SER A 248 -21.35 17.81 5.20
N ASP A 249 -22.61 18.18 5.03
CA ASP A 249 -23.10 18.67 3.74
C ASP A 249 -22.49 20.05 3.42
N GLU A 250 -22.24 20.90 4.42
CA GLU A 250 -21.57 22.20 4.25
C GLU A 250 -20.13 22.03 3.76
N ASP A 251 -19.36 21.17 4.42
CA ASP A 251 -17.98 20.86 4.01
C ASP A 251 -17.96 20.28 2.59
N TYR A 252 -18.93 19.42 2.26
CA TYR A 252 -19.05 18.86 0.93
C TYR A 252 -19.37 19.92 -0.12
N GLN A 253 -20.24 20.89 0.16
CA GLN A 253 -20.49 21.99 -0.77
C GLN A 253 -19.24 22.82 -1.03
N VAL A 254 -18.45 23.10 0.00
CA VAL A 254 -17.18 23.83 -0.15
C VAL A 254 -16.19 23.01 -0.99
N PHE A 255 -16.02 21.72 -0.67
CA PHE A 255 -15.15 20.82 -1.43
C PHE A 255 -15.56 20.70 -2.89
N ARG A 256 -16.87 20.55 -3.16
CA ARG A 256 -17.44 20.37 -4.50
C ARG A 256 -17.34 21.62 -5.38
N THR A 257 -17.34 22.81 -4.77
CA THR A 257 -17.28 24.09 -5.49
C THR A 257 -15.86 24.64 -5.64
N ASN A 258 -14.85 23.93 -5.11
CA ASN A 258 -13.46 24.28 -5.29
C ASN A 258 -13.07 24.18 -6.80
N PRO A 259 -12.59 25.27 -7.43
CA PRO A 259 -12.27 25.29 -8.86
C PRO A 259 -11.10 24.40 -9.26
N ASP A 260 -10.23 24.04 -8.31
CA ASP A 260 -9.07 23.17 -8.55
C ASP A 260 -9.43 21.67 -8.51
N ILE A 261 -10.70 21.34 -8.23
CA ILE A 261 -11.17 19.96 -8.04
C ILE A 261 -12.24 19.63 -9.07
N ASP A 262 -11.88 18.85 -10.09
CA ASP A 262 -12.84 18.34 -11.06
C ASP A 262 -13.47 17.01 -10.64
N LEU A 263 -14.54 17.08 -9.86
CA LEU A 263 -15.32 15.90 -9.45
C LEU A 263 -16.19 15.29 -10.58
N SER A 264 -15.98 15.63 -11.85
CA SER A 264 -16.69 15.02 -12.99
C SER A 264 -16.60 13.50 -13.00
N LEU A 265 -15.49 12.93 -12.52
CA LEU A 265 -15.29 11.49 -12.41
C LEU A 265 -16.31 10.83 -11.45
N LEU A 266 -16.85 11.56 -10.47
CA LEU A 266 -17.78 11.05 -9.47
C LEU A 266 -19.26 11.16 -9.88
N GLY A 267 -19.58 11.49 -11.13
CA GLY A 267 -20.95 11.45 -11.65
C GLY A 267 -21.88 12.47 -11.01
N ASP A 268 -22.98 12.00 -10.40
CA ASP A 268 -23.96 12.86 -9.72
C ASP A 268 -23.38 13.43 -8.42
N ARG A 269 -23.24 14.76 -8.41
CA ARG A 269 -22.63 15.55 -7.34
C ARG A 269 -23.69 16.30 -6.52
N SER A 270 -24.95 15.88 -6.60
CA SER A 270 -26.04 16.51 -5.84
C SER A 270 -25.92 16.25 -4.35
N HIS A 271 -25.38 15.09 -3.97
CA HIS A 271 -25.31 14.65 -2.57
C HIS A 271 -24.00 13.90 -2.28
N ARG A 272 -23.41 14.15 -1.10
CA ARG A 272 -22.12 13.55 -0.71
C ARG A 272 -22.15 12.01 -0.71
N LEU A 273 -23.25 11.39 -0.26
CA LEU A 273 -23.40 9.94 -0.26
C LEU A 273 -23.47 9.33 -1.68
N LEU A 274 -24.02 10.07 -2.65
CA LEU A 274 -24.03 9.60 -4.05
C LEU A 274 -22.62 9.68 -4.66
N SER A 275 -21.89 10.76 -4.40
CA SER A 275 -20.48 10.87 -4.78
C SER A 275 -19.61 9.81 -4.09
N ALA A 276 -19.88 9.51 -2.81
CA ALA A 276 -19.20 8.45 -2.08
C ALA A 276 -19.49 7.07 -2.68
N ALA A 277 -20.75 6.78 -3.02
CA ALA A 277 -21.13 5.54 -3.67
C ALA A 277 -20.43 5.38 -5.03
N GLN A 278 -20.35 6.44 -5.83
CA GLN A 278 -19.66 6.41 -7.11
C GLN A 278 -18.14 6.25 -6.95
N ALA A 279 -17.52 6.94 -6.00
CA ALA A 279 -16.11 6.77 -5.68
C ALA A 279 -15.80 5.32 -5.27
N ALA A 280 -16.63 4.75 -4.40
CA ALA A 280 -16.51 3.35 -3.97
C ALA A 280 -16.70 2.35 -5.13
N LYS A 281 -17.70 2.58 -6.00
CA LYS A 281 -17.92 1.79 -7.22
C LYS A 281 -16.67 1.80 -8.12
N MET A 282 -16.06 2.97 -8.32
CA MET A 282 -14.85 3.07 -9.12
C MET A 282 -13.65 2.42 -8.43
N ALA A 283 -13.55 2.51 -7.10
CA ALA A 283 -12.54 1.80 -6.34
C ALA A 283 -12.63 0.28 -6.56
N VAL A 284 -13.85 -0.29 -6.60
CA VAL A 284 -14.08 -1.71 -6.97
C VAL A 284 -13.48 -2.05 -8.33
N VAL A 285 -13.74 -1.22 -9.36
CA VAL A 285 -13.22 -1.45 -10.73
C VAL A 285 -11.69 -1.45 -10.77
N TYR A 286 -11.06 -0.50 -10.09
CA TYR A 286 -9.59 -0.39 -10.06
C TYR A 286 -8.91 -1.47 -9.22
N SER A 287 -9.62 -2.06 -8.25
CA SER A 287 -9.11 -3.14 -7.39
C SER A 287 -9.70 -4.52 -7.70
N GLN A 288 -10.30 -4.71 -8.89
CA GLN A 288 -11.09 -5.90 -9.24
C GLN A 288 -10.35 -7.25 -9.12
N TYR A 289 -9.01 -7.24 -9.08
CA TYR A 289 -8.19 -8.45 -8.91
C TYR A 289 -7.77 -8.72 -7.46
N THR A 290 -8.29 -7.94 -6.51
CA THR A 290 -8.01 -8.11 -5.08
C THR A 290 -9.32 -8.18 -4.31
N SER A 291 -9.79 -9.40 -4.04
CA SER A 291 -11.11 -9.72 -3.47
C SER A 291 -11.44 -8.92 -2.21
N LEU A 292 -10.49 -8.78 -1.27
CA LEU A 292 -10.69 -8.01 -0.05
C LEU A 292 -11.01 -6.53 -0.32
N TYR A 293 -10.36 -5.92 -1.31
CA TYR A 293 -10.61 -4.53 -1.67
C TYR A 293 -11.93 -4.38 -2.44
N VAL A 294 -12.28 -5.34 -3.29
CA VAL A 294 -13.61 -5.39 -3.92
C VAL A 294 -14.70 -5.45 -2.85
N LEU A 295 -14.59 -6.39 -1.91
CA LEU A 295 -15.54 -6.52 -0.80
C LEU A 295 -15.67 -5.22 -0.01
N THR A 296 -14.55 -4.65 0.42
CA THR A 296 -14.52 -3.42 1.24
C THR A 296 -15.24 -2.27 0.55
N ASN A 297 -14.92 -2.03 -0.73
CA ASN A 297 -15.48 -0.91 -1.47
C ASN A 297 -16.94 -1.17 -1.92
N ALA A 298 -17.30 -2.41 -2.23
CA ALA A 298 -18.68 -2.77 -2.58
C ALA A 298 -19.62 -2.61 -1.38
N VAL A 299 -19.18 -2.99 -0.17
CA VAL A 299 -19.92 -2.71 1.07
C VAL A 299 -20.08 -1.21 1.28
N ALA A 300 -19.01 -0.42 1.12
CA ALA A 300 -19.08 1.03 1.25
C ALA A 300 -20.09 1.66 0.26
N GLN A 301 -20.07 1.22 -1.01
CA GLN A 301 -21.03 1.64 -2.02
C GLN A 301 -22.47 1.32 -1.60
N GLY A 302 -22.73 0.05 -1.22
CA GLY A 302 -24.06 -0.40 -0.81
C GLY A 302 -24.58 0.36 0.40
N THR A 303 -23.74 0.59 1.41
CA THR A 303 -24.09 1.37 2.60
C THR A 303 -24.45 2.82 2.26
N CYS A 304 -23.70 3.47 1.36
CA CYS A 304 -23.99 4.84 0.92
C CYS A 304 -25.35 4.94 0.23
N LEU A 305 -25.62 4.02 -0.70
CA LEU A 305 -26.87 3.98 -1.47
C LEU A 305 -28.08 3.64 -0.58
N LEU A 306 -27.91 2.69 0.34
CA LEU A 306 -28.93 2.33 1.30
C LEU A 306 -29.29 3.52 2.20
N SER A 307 -28.28 4.18 2.77
CA SER A 307 -28.48 5.36 3.61
C SER A 307 -29.16 6.49 2.86
N TYR A 308 -28.70 6.80 1.64
CA TYR A 308 -29.32 7.85 0.83
C TYR A 308 -30.77 7.52 0.46
N SER A 309 -31.10 6.26 0.16
CA SER A 309 -32.47 5.84 -0.20
C SER A 309 -33.51 6.14 0.88
N PHE A 310 -33.09 6.15 2.15
CA PHE A 310 -33.93 6.49 3.31
C PHE A 310 -33.79 7.96 3.75
N SER A 311 -32.97 8.77 3.08
CA SER A 311 -32.89 10.21 3.31
C SER A 311 -34.13 10.93 2.79
N MET A 312 -34.47 12.05 3.43
CA MET A 312 -35.51 12.98 2.98
C MET A 312 -35.17 13.61 1.62
N GLU A 313 -33.88 13.67 1.27
CA GLU A 313 -33.40 14.22 0.00
C GLU A 313 -33.53 13.25 -1.19
N CYS A 314 -33.81 11.96 -0.93
CA CYS A 314 -33.99 10.99 -2.00
C CYS A 314 -35.40 11.13 -2.63
N PRO A 315 -35.49 11.41 -3.94
CA PRO A 315 -36.78 11.45 -4.63
C PRO A 315 -37.45 10.07 -4.58
N ILE A 316 -38.75 10.03 -4.25
CA ILE A 316 -39.53 8.77 -4.16
C ILE A 316 -39.42 7.94 -5.44
N ALA A 317 -39.44 8.60 -6.60
CA ALA A 317 -39.33 7.95 -7.91
C ALA A 317 -37.98 7.25 -8.15
N LYS A 318 -36.89 7.69 -7.49
CA LYS A 318 -35.54 7.10 -7.62
C LYS A 318 -35.20 6.09 -6.52
N ARG A 319 -35.95 6.08 -5.42
CA ARG A 319 -35.67 5.24 -4.23
C ARG A 319 -35.49 3.77 -4.58
N GLN A 320 -36.39 3.20 -5.38
CA GLN A 320 -36.30 1.79 -5.75
C GLN A 320 -35.02 1.48 -6.57
N SER A 321 -34.59 2.39 -7.45
CA SER A 321 -33.34 2.23 -8.22
C SER A 321 -32.14 2.15 -7.29
N PHE A 322 -32.01 3.09 -6.36
CA PHE A 322 -30.89 3.10 -5.42
C PHE A 322 -30.87 1.88 -4.50
N LEU A 323 -32.03 1.38 -4.09
CA LEU A 323 -32.12 0.13 -3.31
C LEU A 323 -31.66 -1.09 -4.12
N LEU A 324 -31.99 -1.17 -5.41
CA LEU A 324 -31.51 -2.24 -6.29
C LEU A 324 -29.99 -2.14 -6.52
N GLU A 325 -29.47 -0.93 -6.72
CA GLU A 325 -28.02 -0.71 -6.85
C GLU A 325 -27.28 -1.05 -5.53
N ALA A 326 -27.87 -0.75 -4.38
CA ALA A 326 -27.33 -1.16 -3.09
C ALA A 326 -27.31 -2.69 -2.94
N GLN A 327 -28.39 -3.37 -3.33
CA GLN A 327 -28.47 -4.83 -3.36
C GLN A 327 -27.38 -5.42 -4.26
N GLU A 328 -27.22 -4.91 -5.48
CA GLU A 328 -26.17 -5.35 -6.41
C GLU A 328 -24.77 -5.20 -5.80
N ALA A 329 -24.48 -4.05 -5.19
CA ALA A 329 -23.20 -3.80 -4.54
C ALA A 329 -22.92 -4.82 -3.41
N PHE A 330 -23.89 -5.10 -2.55
CA PHE A 330 -23.73 -6.13 -1.52
C PHE A 330 -23.58 -7.54 -2.11
N THR A 331 -24.32 -7.87 -3.17
CA THR A 331 -24.18 -9.15 -3.88
C THR A 331 -22.77 -9.32 -4.46
N ILE A 332 -22.22 -8.29 -5.11
CA ILE A 332 -20.83 -8.30 -5.59
C ILE A 332 -19.87 -8.58 -4.43
N GLY A 333 -20.07 -7.91 -3.29
CA GLY A 333 -19.26 -8.15 -2.08
C GLY A 333 -19.32 -9.61 -1.61
N LEU A 334 -20.52 -10.20 -1.53
CA LEU A 334 -20.71 -11.59 -1.11
C LEU A 334 -20.07 -12.60 -2.09
N LEU A 335 -20.09 -12.31 -3.39
CA LEU A 335 -19.48 -13.14 -4.43
C LEU A 335 -17.95 -13.10 -4.45
N THR A 336 -17.31 -12.22 -3.67
CA THR A 336 -15.84 -12.20 -3.56
C THR A 336 -15.26 -13.39 -2.80
N LYS A 337 -16.10 -14.09 -2.03
CA LYS A 337 -15.72 -15.34 -1.39
C LYS A 337 -15.85 -16.46 -2.41
N GLU A 338 -14.73 -17.01 -2.86
CA GLU A 338 -14.76 -18.28 -3.60
C GLU A 338 -15.25 -19.39 -2.65
N GLU A 339 -16.05 -20.32 -3.17
CA GLU A 339 -16.48 -21.51 -2.41
C GLU A 339 -15.22 -22.20 -1.84
N GLY A 340 -15.15 -22.29 -0.52
CA GLY A 340 -14.04 -22.91 0.21
C GLY A 340 -14.23 -24.41 0.36
#